data_AF-A0A3B9MZG5-F1
#
_entry.id   AF-A0A3B9MZG5-F1
#
_cell.length_a   1.000
_cell.length_b   1.000
_cell.length_c   1.000
_cell.angle_alpha   90.00
_cell.angle_beta   90.00
_cell.angle_gamma   90.00
#
_symmetry.space_group_name_H-M   'P 1'
#
loop_
_entity.id
_entity.type
_entity.pdbx_description
1 polymer ?
#
loop_
_entity_poly.entity_id
_entity_poly.type
_entity_poly.pdbx_seq_one_letter_code
_entity_poly.pdbx_strand_id
1 'polypeptide(L)'
;MPTFNEHISQAEINLNYLQETNKLNNYLDWQVTISFYTALHTINAHLAKTLNFQYSTHVKTKNAIAPESMSPAKLDEDTYTSYIALQNLSKRSRYLCHHKEASNDQAYFITEKLHARAIRHLDKILICISAKYGSKFKKINISNPYLKSGELQNFTIY
;
A
#
# COMPACT_ATOMS: atom_id res chain seq x y z
N MET A 1 2.15 -22.24 -2.92
CA MET A 1 2.02 -20.77 -2.99
C MET A 1 1.58 -20.29 -1.62
N PRO A 2 1.99 -19.10 -1.17
CA PRO A 2 1.45 -18.53 0.05
C PRO A 2 -0.07 -18.41 -0.06
N THR A 3 -0.73 -18.77 1.02
CA THR A 3 -2.17 -18.72 1.22
C THR A 3 -2.61 -17.29 1.56
N PHE A 4 -3.93 -17.07 1.54
CA PHE A 4 -4.54 -15.84 2.05
C PHE A 4 -3.99 -15.47 3.44
N ASN A 5 -3.96 -16.41 4.38
CA ASN A 5 -3.54 -16.16 5.76
C ASN A 5 -2.05 -15.81 5.86
N GLU A 6 -1.18 -16.46 5.08
CA GLU A 6 0.25 -16.14 5.07
C GLU A 6 0.50 -14.71 4.54
N HIS A 7 -0.25 -14.28 3.53
CA HIS A 7 -0.17 -12.91 3.03
C HIS A 7 -0.73 -11.88 4.02
N ILE A 8 -1.85 -12.16 4.69
CA ILE A 8 -2.37 -11.28 5.73
C ILE A 8 -1.37 -11.16 6.88
N SER A 9 -0.79 -12.27 7.34
CA SER A 9 0.24 -12.28 8.38
C SER A 9 1.46 -11.43 7.98
N GLN A 10 1.94 -11.56 6.74
CA GLN A 10 3.03 -10.72 6.26
C GLN A 10 2.66 -9.23 6.18
N ALA A 11 1.43 -8.90 5.80
CA ALA A 11 0.94 -7.52 5.81
C ALA A 11 0.90 -6.95 7.23
N GLU A 12 0.47 -7.74 8.23
CA GLU A 12 0.47 -7.32 9.64
C GLU A 12 1.88 -7.12 10.21
N ILE A 13 2.83 -7.98 9.86
CA ILE A 13 4.24 -7.79 10.20
C ILE A 13 4.74 -6.47 9.63
N ASN A 14 4.42 -6.17 8.36
CA ASN A 14 4.82 -4.92 7.72
C ASN A 14 4.14 -3.69 8.36
N LEU A 15 2.88 -3.79 8.79
CA LEU A 15 2.20 -2.72 9.54
C LEU A 15 2.90 -2.42 10.87
N ASN A 16 3.27 -3.45 11.63
CA ASN A 16 4.04 -3.23 12.87
C ASN A 16 5.39 -2.60 12.54
N TYR A 17 6.07 -3.05 11.49
CA TYR A 17 7.35 -2.47 11.07
C TYR A 17 7.23 -1.02 10.61
N LEU A 18 6.13 -0.66 9.94
CA LEU A 18 5.81 0.71 9.56
C LEU A 18 5.68 1.61 10.79
N GLN A 19 4.97 1.15 11.82
CA GLN A 19 4.85 1.89 13.08
C GLN A 19 6.20 2.13 13.74
N GLU A 20 7.02 1.08 13.86
CA GLU A 20 8.34 1.21 14.51
C GLU A 20 9.27 2.12 13.70
N THR A 21 9.21 2.06 12.37
CA THR A 21 9.98 2.95 11.50
C THR A 21 9.49 4.40 11.60
N ASN A 22 8.18 4.62 11.71
CA ASN A 22 7.59 5.95 11.84
C ASN A 22 8.04 6.66 13.13
N LYS A 23 8.22 5.94 14.24
CA LYS A 23 8.75 6.49 15.50
C LYS A 23 10.13 7.11 15.37
N LEU A 24 10.94 6.64 14.40
CA LEU A 24 12.29 7.18 14.16
C LEU A 24 12.27 8.52 13.42
N ASN A 25 11.13 8.92 12.85
CA ASN A 25 10.86 10.17 12.12
C ASN A 25 11.82 10.54 10.96
N ASN A 26 12.76 9.66 10.58
CA ASN A 26 13.87 10.03 9.69
C ASN A 26 13.93 9.22 8.38
N TYR A 27 12.92 8.39 8.08
CA TYR A 27 12.97 7.43 6.96
C TYR A 27 11.65 7.38 6.18
N LEU A 28 11.20 8.52 5.65
CA LEU A 28 9.93 8.62 4.94
C LEU A 28 9.87 7.73 3.68
N ASP A 29 11.02 7.55 3.04
CA ASP A 29 11.20 6.67 1.89
C ASP A 29 10.94 5.20 2.26
N TRP A 30 11.52 4.75 3.37
CA TRP A 30 11.26 3.42 3.90
C TRP A 30 9.82 3.26 4.37
N GLN A 31 9.23 4.28 5.00
CA GLN A 31 7.82 4.23 5.40
C GLN A 31 6.87 4.10 4.19
N VAL A 32 7.12 4.83 3.10
CA VAL A 32 6.38 4.69 1.84
C VAL A 32 6.60 3.31 1.22
N THR A 33 7.83 2.80 1.26
CA THR A 33 8.16 1.47 0.72
C THR A 33 7.46 0.37 1.51
N ILE A 34 7.53 0.38 2.84
CA ILE A 34 6.82 -0.56 3.72
C ILE A 34 5.30 -0.48 3.47
N SER A 35 4.76 0.73 3.30
CA SER A 35 3.34 0.92 2.98
C SER A 35 2.95 0.19 1.69
N PHE A 36 3.76 0.31 0.63
CA PHE A 36 3.53 -0.42 -0.62
C PHE A 36 3.65 -1.94 -0.46
N TYR A 37 4.66 -2.44 0.26
CA TYR A 37 4.79 -3.89 0.48
C TYR A 37 3.65 -4.45 1.34
N THR A 38 3.12 -3.66 2.28
CA THR A 38 1.89 -3.99 3.02
C THR A 38 0.71 -4.13 2.06
N ALA A 39 0.51 -3.15 1.17
CA ALA A 39 -0.53 -3.21 0.15
C ALA A 39 -0.33 -4.38 -0.82
N LEU A 40 0.92 -4.67 -1.24
CA LEU A 40 1.25 -5.79 -2.11
C LEU A 40 0.82 -7.12 -1.50
N HIS A 41 1.15 -7.37 -0.24
CA HIS A 41 0.72 -8.59 0.43
C HIS A 41 -0.80 -8.63 0.63
N THR A 42 -1.42 -7.50 0.94
CA THR A 42 -2.87 -7.38 1.05
C THR A 42 -3.59 -7.73 -0.27
N ILE A 43 -3.07 -7.25 -1.40
CA ILE A 43 -3.58 -7.58 -2.75
C ILE A 43 -3.27 -9.04 -3.14
N ASN A 44 -2.10 -9.56 -2.78
CA ASN A 44 -1.80 -10.97 -3.04
C ASN A 44 -2.69 -11.91 -2.21
N ALA A 45 -3.09 -11.51 -1.00
CA ALA A 45 -4.12 -12.23 -0.25
C ALA A 45 -5.43 -12.26 -1.04
N HIS A 46 -5.88 -11.10 -1.56
CA HIS A 46 -7.06 -11.01 -2.41
C HIS A 46 -6.99 -11.95 -3.63
N LEU A 47 -5.85 -11.95 -4.35
CA LEU A 47 -5.62 -12.84 -5.50
C LEU A 47 -5.62 -14.32 -5.11
N ALA A 48 -4.95 -14.68 -4.01
CA ALA A 48 -4.94 -16.05 -3.52
C ALA A 48 -6.35 -16.54 -3.18
N LYS A 49 -7.21 -15.66 -2.67
CA LYS A 49 -8.60 -15.99 -2.31
C LYS A 49 -9.53 -16.10 -3.53
N THR A 50 -9.32 -15.30 -4.57
CA THR A 50 -10.22 -15.25 -5.75
C THR A 50 -9.78 -16.16 -6.89
N LEU A 51 -8.46 -16.31 -7.10
CA LEU A 51 -7.90 -17.03 -8.24
C LEU A 51 -7.24 -18.35 -7.85
N ASN A 52 -6.98 -18.59 -6.56
CA ASN A 52 -6.18 -19.71 -6.07
C ASN A 52 -4.74 -19.75 -6.65
N PHE A 53 -4.25 -18.59 -7.12
CA PHE A 53 -2.85 -18.38 -7.49
C PHE A 53 -2.45 -16.91 -7.33
N GLN A 54 -1.14 -16.64 -7.42
CA GLN A 54 -0.58 -15.27 -7.39
C GLN A 54 0.26 -15.01 -8.63
N TYR A 55 0.33 -13.74 -9.03
CA TYR A 55 1.20 -13.32 -10.12
C TYR A 55 2.59 -12.95 -9.61
N SER A 56 3.63 -13.39 -10.33
CA SER A 56 5.02 -13.06 -10.00
C SER A 56 5.44 -11.63 -10.39
N THR A 57 4.60 -10.90 -11.14
CA THR A 57 4.93 -9.55 -11.62
C THR A 57 3.87 -8.54 -11.25
N HIS A 58 4.32 -7.32 -10.96
CA HIS A 58 3.46 -6.18 -10.69
C HIS A 58 2.52 -5.83 -11.86
N VAL A 59 2.97 -6.04 -13.11
CA VAL A 59 2.15 -5.80 -14.31
C VAL A 59 0.97 -6.76 -14.37
N LYS A 60 1.23 -8.06 -14.19
CA LYS A 60 0.16 -9.06 -14.20
C LYS A 60 -0.82 -8.85 -13.04
N THR A 61 -0.29 -8.52 -11.85
CA THR A 61 -1.10 -8.14 -10.68
C THR A 61 -2.03 -6.98 -11.04
N LYS A 62 -1.47 -5.88 -11.57
CA LYS A 62 -2.23 -4.68 -11.99
C LYS A 62 -3.36 -5.04 -12.95
N ASN A 63 -3.09 -5.82 -14.00
CA ASN A 63 -4.09 -6.17 -15.00
C ASN A 63 -5.20 -7.07 -14.43
N ALA A 64 -4.87 -7.93 -13.47
CA ALA A 64 -5.84 -8.82 -12.84
C ALA A 64 -6.78 -8.12 -11.86
N ILE A 65 -6.34 -7.04 -11.22
CA ILE A 65 -7.16 -6.26 -10.28
C ILE A 65 -7.82 -5.03 -10.91
N ALA A 66 -7.56 -4.77 -12.20
CA ALA A 66 -8.06 -3.60 -12.89
C ALA A 66 -9.61 -3.62 -12.97
N PRO A 67 -10.31 -2.49 -12.76
CA PRO A 67 -11.78 -2.43 -12.76
C PRO A 67 -12.41 -2.89 -14.09
N GLU A 68 -11.75 -2.59 -15.20
CA GLU A 68 -12.11 -2.99 -16.57
C GLU A 68 -11.78 -4.45 -16.89
N SER A 69 -11.08 -5.13 -15.99
CA SER A 69 -10.69 -6.53 -16.17
C SER A 69 -11.90 -7.47 -16.13
N MET A 70 -11.84 -8.53 -16.94
CA MET A 70 -12.75 -9.66 -16.83
C MET A 70 -12.35 -10.64 -15.71
N SER A 71 -11.27 -10.34 -14.99
CA SER A 71 -10.80 -11.14 -13.86
C SER A 71 -11.81 -11.14 -12.70
N PRO A 72 -12.05 -12.29 -12.05
CA PRO A 72 -12.85 -12.34 -10.82
C PRO A 72 -12.15 -11.64 -9.64
N ALA A 73 -10.86 -11.28 -9.78
CA ALA A 73 -10.09 -10.52 -8.82
C ALA A 73 -10.12 -9.00 -9.04
N LYS A 74 -11.01 -8.49 -9.90
CA LYS A 74 -11.12 -7.05 -10.12
C LYS A 74 -11.53 -6.31 -8.84
N LEU A 75 -10.98 -5.13 -8.67
CA LEU A 75 -11.30 -4.21 -7.58
C LEU A 75 -12.13 -3.04 -8.10
N ASP A 76 -12.74 -2.28 -7.18
CA ASP A 76 -13.34 -1.01 -7.50
C ASP A 76 -12.28 0.02 -7.92
N GLU A 77 -12.72 1.06 -8.63
CA GLU A 77 -11.85 2.11 -9.19
C GLU A 77 -11.00 2.82 -8.14
N ASP A 78 -11.56 3.09 -6.96
CA ASP A 78 -10.87 3.85 -5.91
C ASP A 78 -9.76 3.02 -5.25
N THR A 79 -10.05 1.74 -4.96
CA THR A 79 -9.05 0.79 -4.44
C THR A 79 -7.95 0.54 -5.46
N TYR A 80 -8.31 0.32 -6.73
CA TYR A 80 -7.34 0.14 -7.81
C TYR A 80 -6.41 1.35 -7.97
N THR A 81 -7.00 2.55 -8.09
CA THR A 81 -6.25 3.80 -8.23
C THR A 81 -5.33 4.02 -7.03
N SER A 82 -5.78 3.68 -5.82
CA SER A 82 -4.96 3.78 -4.61
C SER A 82 -3.75 2.84 -4.65
N TYR A 83 -3.93 1.60 -5.11
CA TYR A 83 -2.82 0.66 -5.28
C TYR A 83 -1.78 1.15 -6.31
N ILE A 84 -2.24 1.67 -7.45
CA ILE A 84 -1.34 2.21 -8.48
C ILE A 84 -0.60 3.46 -7.98
N ALA A 85 -1.30 4.37 -7.31
CA ALA A 85 -0.67 5.55 -6.73
C ALA A 85 0.41 5.17 -5.70
N LEU A 86 0.14 4.20 -4.84
CA LEU A 86 1.08 3.73 -3.83
C LEU A 86 2.29 3.01 -4.45
N GLN A 87 2.08 2.19 -5.50
CA GLN A 87 3.17 1.61 -6.27
C GLN A 87 4.10 2.67 -6.87
N ASN A 88 3.53 3.73 -7.45
CA ASN A 88 4.30 4.82 -8.04
C ASN A 88 5.08 5.61 -6.98
N LEU A 89 4.47 5.86 -5.81
CA LEU A 89 5.17 6.48 -4.68
C LEU A 89 6.34 5.62 -4.18
N SER A 90 6.17 4.30 -4.08
CA SER A 90 7.26 3.38 -3.71
C SER A 90 8.37 3.32 -4.76
N LYS A 91 8.04 3.35 -6.06
CA LYS A 91 9.06 3.45 -7.11
C LYS A 91 9.86 4.75 -6.99
N ARG A 92 9.17 5.90 -6.87
CA ARG A 92 9.80 7.20 -6.64
C ARG A 92 10.73 7.17 -5.44
N SER A 93 10.24 6.60 -4.33
CA SER A 93 10.98 6.51 -3.07
C SER A 93 12.32 5.77 -3.20
N ARG A 94 12.37 4.73 -4.04
CA ARG A 94 13.57 3.87 -4.18
C ARG A 94 14.53 4.33 -5.27
N TYR A 95 14.02 5.02 -6.28
CA TYR A 95 14.78 5.41 -7.46
C TYR A 95 14.99 6.93 -7.58
N LEU A 96 14.52 7.70 -6.60
CA LEU A 96 14.66 9.16 -6.53
C LEU A 96 14.18 9.88 -7.80
N CYS A 97 13.19 9.34 -8.49
CA CYS A 97 12.78 9.80 -9.82
C CYS A 97 11.35 10.38 -9.84
N HIS A 98 11.11 11.33 -10.75
CA HIS A 98 9.76 11.80 -11.07
C HIS A 98 9.26 11.10 -12.33
N HIS A 99 8.24 10.24 -12.22
CA HIS A 99 7.66 9.50 -13.37
C HIS A 99 7.05 10.35 -14.50
N LYS A 100 7.13 11.69 -14.42
CA LYS A 100 6.58 12.61 -15.42
C LYS A 100 7.66 13.35 -16.23
N GLU A 101 8.94 13.25 -15.84
CA GLU A 101 10.03 13.96 -16.51
C GLU A 101 10.97 12.93 -17.17
N ALA A 102 11.32 13.18 -18.43
CA ALA A 102 12.13 12.27 -19.25
C ALA A 102 13.62 12.31 -18.87
N SER A 103 14.09 13.41 -18.25
CA SER A 103 15.40 13.51 -17.61
C SER A 103 15.23 13.59 -16.08
N ASN A 104 15.98 12.77 -15.35
CA ASN A 104 16.06 12.81 -13.88
C ASN A 104 17.29 13.64 -13.47
N ASP A 105 17.35 14.91 -13.89
CA ASP A 105 18.51 15.76 -13.58
C ASP A 105 18.55 16.17 -12.09
N GLN A 106 17.50 15.89 -11.33
CA GLN A 106 17.42 16.13 -9.88
C GLN A 106 16.81 14.94 -9.13
N ALA A 107 17.42 14.60 -7.99
CA ALA A 107 16.89 13.58 -7.08
C ALA A 107 15.60 14.08 -6.41
N TYR A 108 14.54 13.25 -6.47
CA TYR A 108 13.27 13.56 -5.84
C TYR A 108 13.05 12.77 -4.55
N PHE A 109 13.13 13.47 -3.42
CA PHE A 109 12.93 12.89 -2.09
C PHE A 109 11.45 12.82 -1.67
N ILE A 110 11.13 11.87 -0.79
CA ILE A 110 9.80 11.77 -0.19
C ILE A 110 9.64 12.87 0.86
N THR A 111 8.58 13.66 0.71
CA THR A 111 8.15 14.66 1.70
C THR A 111 7.07 14.08 2.61
N GLU A 112 6.85 14.72 3.76
CA GLU A 112 5.77 14.33 4.68
C GLU A 112 4.39 14.32 4.00
N LYS A 113 4.16 15.26 3.06
CA LYS A 113 2.94 15.31 2.25
C LYS A 113 2.77 14.06 1.37
N LEU A 114 3.85 13.58 0.75
CA LEU A 114 3.82 12.36 -0.06
C LEU A 114 3.69 11.11 0.82
N HIS A 115 4.34 11.11 1.99
CA HIS A 115 4.16 10.07 2.99
C HIS A 115 2.70 10.00 3.46
N ALA A 116 2.06 11.12 3.82
CA ALA A 116 0.65 11.16 4.21
C ALA A 116 -0.28 10.65 3.11
N ARG A 117 0.04 10.95 1.84
CA ARG A 117 -0.68 10.38 0.70
C ARG A 117 -0.52 8.86 0.59
N ALA A 118 0.67 8.33 0.86
CA ALA A 118 0.90 6.89 0.88
C ALA A 118 0.06 6.19 1.96
N ILE A 119 0.00 6.77 3.17
CA ILE A 119 -0.81 6.24 4.28
C ILE A 119 -2.31 6.22 3.93
N ARG A 120 -2.85 7.29 3.33
CA ARG A 120 -4.25 7.33 2.87
C ARG A 120 -4.56 6.25 1.84
N HIS A 121 -3.66 6.03 0.87
CA HIS A 121 -3.85 4.99 -0.13
C HIS A 121 -3.78 3.59 0.50
N LEU A 122 -2.88 3.37 1.46
CA LEU A 122 -2.83 2.12 2.20
C LEU A 122 -4.12 1.89 3.00
N ASP A 123 -4.64 2.89 3.71
CA ASP A 123 -5.88 2.79 4.49
C ASP A 123 -7.06 2.34 3.62
N LYS A 124 -7.24 2.94 2.44
CA LYS A 124 -8.27 2.54 1.48
C LYS A 124 -8.18 1.07 1.08
N ILE A 125 -6.96 0.59 0.80
CA ILE A 125 -6.73 -0.80 0.41
C ILE A 125 -7.06 -1.76 1.57
N LEU A 126 -6.63 -1.42 2.80
CA LEU A 126 -6.93 -2.21 4.00
C LEU A 126 -8.44 -2.26 4.25
N ILE A 127 -9.15 -1.13 4.17
CA ILE A 127 -10.62 -1.06 4.31
C ILE A 127 -11.30 -2.00 3.30
N CYS A 128 -10.92 -1.92 2.02
CA CYS A 128 -11.54 -2.73 0.97
C CYS A 128 -11.36 -4.23 1.24
N ILE A 129 -10.14 -4.67 1.58
CA ILE A 129 -9.87 -6.09 1.84
C ILE A 129 -10.51 -6.56 3.15
N SER A 130 -10.50 -5.74 4.20
CA SER A 130 -11.21 -6.01 5.45
C SER A 130 -12.71 -6.19 5.24
N ALA A 131 -13.33 -5.31 4.44
CA ALA A 131 -14.76 -5.40 4.13
C ALA A 131 -15.10 -6.66 3.31
N LYS A 132 -14.26 -7.04 2.35
CA LYS A 132 -14.48 -8.22 1.49
C LYS A 132 -14.37 -9.55 2.24
N TYR A 133 -13.47 -9.65 3.22
CA TYR A 133 -13.10 -10.94 3.82
C TYR A 133 -13.30 -11.03 5.33
N GLY A 134 -13.76 -9.96 5.99
CA GLY A 134 -13.89 -9.91 7.44
C GLY A 134 -12.56 -9.89 8.19
N SER A 135 -11.43 -9.71 7.48
CA SER A 135 -10.11 -9.58 8.09
C SER A 135 -10.01 -8.29 8.89
N LYS A 136 -9.46 -8.35 10.10
CA LYS A 136 -9.21 -7.16 10.92
C LYS A 136 -7.71 -6.92 11.01
N PHE A 137 -7.23 -5.86 10.38
CA PHE A 137 -5.86 -5.42 10.59
C PHE A 137 -5.75 -4.71 11.95
N LYS A 138 -4.65 -4.96 12.66
CA LYS A 138 -4.33 -4.21 13.87
C LYS A 138 -4.16 -2.74 13.53
N LYS A 139 -4.88 -1.87 14.24
CA LYS A 139 -4.65 -0.42 14.19
C LYS A 139 -3.24 -0.09 14.67
N ILE A 140 -2.52 0.70 13.89
CA ILE A 140 -1.18 1.17 14.25
C ILE A 140 -1.15 2.70 14.40
N ASN A 141 -0.18 3.18 15.16
CA ASN A 141 0.03 4.60 15.42
C ASN A 141 0.93 5.20 14.33
N ILE A 142 0.54 6.32 13.74
CA ILE A 142 1.35 7.07 12.76
C ILE A 142 1.37 8.54 13.12
N SER A 143 2.57 9.12 13.18
CA SER A 143 2.75 10.57 13.25
C SER A 143 3.09 11.12 11.86
N ASN A 144 2.33 12.13 11.44
CA ASN A 144 2.57 12.90 10.22
C ASN A 144 1.75 14.21 10.29
N PRO A 145 2.36 15.39 10.10
CA PRO A 145 1.65 16.68 10.23
C PRO A 145 0.54 16.92 9.19
N TYR A 146 0.51 16.14 8.11
CA TYR A 146 -0.52 16.23 7.05
C TYR A 146 -1.68 15.24 7.25
N LEU A 147 -1.72 14.49 8.36
CA LEU A 147 -2.82 13.58 8.71
C LEU A 147 -3.59 14.14 9.91
N LYS A 148 -4.92 13.96 9.91
CA LYS A 148 -5.79 14.41 11.01
C LYS A 148 -6.32 13.23 11.82
N SER A 149 -6.50 13.42 13.13
CA SER A 149 -7.17 12.43 13.97
C SER A 149 -8.58 12.15 13.47
N GLY A 150 -8.98 10.87 13.43
CA GLY A 150 -10.26 10.42 12.91
C GLY A 150 -10.38 10.35 11.38
N GLU A 151 -9.35 10.76 10.63
CA GLU A 151 -9.36 10.73 9.15
C GLU A 151 -9.29 9.30 8.59
N LEU A 152 -8.65 8.37 9.30
CA LEU A 152 -8.30 7.03 8.82
C LEU A 152 -8.92 5.93 9.66
N GLN A 153 -9.25 4.78 9.05
CA GLN A 153 -9.89 3.67 9.75
C GLN A 153 -8.90 2.70 10.38
N ASN A 154 -7.72 2.49 9.79
CA ASN A 154 -6.72 1.51 10.25
C ASN A 154 -5.53 2.17 10.95
N PHE A 155 -5.53 3.50 11.10
CA PHE A 155 -4.42 4.25 11.68
C PHE A 155 -4.90 5.20 12.76
N THR A 156 -4.14 5.29 13.85
CA THR A 156 -4.33 6.29 14.90
C THR A 156 -3.28 7.37 14.72
N ILE A 157 -3.71 8.63 14.60
CA ILE A 157 -2.80 9.77 14.41
C ILE A 157 -2.43 10.36 15.77
N TYR A 158 -1.14 10.63 15.98
CA TYR A 158 -0.60 11.20 17.21
C TYR A 158 0.55 12.18 16.95
#